data_AF-A0A7Y5NEB7-F1
#
_entry.id   AF-A0A7Y5NEB7-F1
#
_cell.length_a   1.000
_cell.length_b   1.000
_cell.length_c   1.000
_cell.angle_alpha   90.00
_cell.angle_beta   90.00
_cell.angle_gamma   90.00
#
_symmetry.space_group_name_H-M   'P 1'
#
loop_
_entity.id
_entity.type
_entity.pdbx_description
1 polymer ?
#
loop_
_entity_poly.entity_id
_entity_poly.type
_entity_poly.pdbx_seq_one_letter_code
_entity_poly.pdbx_strand_id
1 'polypeptide(L)'
;MRTEDWIQGQVLKVLDGATFDMRIVLAGPNNDFPYDPQERVRIDQSSPPLETESGEEARLKLEALLLGKTVRCYIKSRDEENVLLCDIDLIM
;
A
#
# COMPACT_ATOMS: atom_id res chain seq x y z
N MET A 1 -24.41 -4.58 5.00
CA MET A 1 -23.10 -4.68 4.31
C MET A 1 -22.15 -3.79 5.08
N ARG A 2 -21.04 -4.31 5.60
CA ARG A 2 -19.94 -3.42 5.99
C ARG A 2 -19.32 -2.96 4.68
N THR A 3 -19.49 -1.69 4.36
CA THR A 3 -18.85 -1.09 3.20
C THR A 3 -17.38 -0.92 3.60
N GLU A 4 -16.48 -1.63 2.92
CA GLU A 4 -15.05 -1.67 3.27
C GLU A 4 -14.44 -0.26 3.11
N ASP A 5 -13.50 0.08 4.00
CA ASP A 5 -12.72 1.30 3.88
C ASP A 5 -11.61 1.09 2.84
N TRP A 6 -11.37 2.09 2.00
CA TRP A 6 -10.41 1.99 0.92
C TRP A 6 -9.85 3.35 0.51
N ILE A 7 -8.64 3.30 -0.04
CA ILE A 7 -7.99 4.43 -0.70
C ILE A 7 -7.58 4.02 -2.10
N GLN A 8 -7.47 4.98 -3.01
CA GLN A 8 -7.01 4.79 -4.36
C GLN A 8 -6.02 5.89 -4.73
N GLY A 9 -4.97 5.52 -5.44
CA GLY A 9 -3.88 6.45 -5.69
C GLY A 9 -2.73 5.86 -6.50
N GLN A 10 -1.81 6.73 -6.88
CA GLN A 10 -0.62 6.34 -7.64
C GLN A 10 0.52 5.94 -6.69
N VAL A 11 1.15 4.80 -6.95
CA VAL A 11 2.35 4.38 -6.20
C VAL A 11 3.54 5.24 -6.62
N LEU A 12 4.15 5.90 -5.65
CA LEU A 12 5.27 6.83 -5.86
C LEU A 12 6.63 6.16 -5.66
N LYS A 13 6.71 5.24 -4.69
CA LYS A 13 7.97 4.61 -4.27
C LYS A 13 7.69 3.27 -3.61
N VAL A 14 8.51 2.27 -3.91
CA VAL A 14 8.53 1.00 -3.19
C VAL A 14 9.71 0.99 -2.21
N LEU A 15 9.46 0.61 -0.95
CA LEU A 15 10.46 0.64 0.14
C LEU A 15 11.09 -0.75 0.35
N ASP A 16 10.26 -1.78 0.33
CA ASP A 16 10.66 -3.18 0.48
C ASP A 16 9.69 -4.10 -0.28
N GLY A 17 9.76 -5.42 -0.08
CA GLY A 17 8.91 -6.39 -0.78
C GLY A 17 7.42 -6.39 -0.39
N ALA A 18 6.98 -5.57 0.57
CA ALA A 18 5.58 -5.44 0.96
C ALA A 18 5.11 -3.99 1.23
N THR A 19 6.02 -3.01 1.29
CA THR A 19 5.74 -1.64 1.72
C THR A 19 6.03 -0.63 0.62
N PHE A 20 5.11 0.31 0.39
CA PHE A 20 5.24 1.38 -0.60
C PHE A 20 4.57 2.68 -0.14
N ASP A 21 5.01 3.80 -0.70
CA ASP A 21 4.38 5.11 -0.52
C ASP A 21 3.51 5.40 -1.75
N MET A 22 2.29 5.92 -1.53
CA MET A 22 1.37 6.28 -2.61
C MET A 22 0.74 7.66 -2.41
N ARG A 23 0.42 8.35 -3.51
CA ARG A 23 -0.37 9.57 -3.51
C ARG A 23 -1.85 9.24 -3.59
N ILE A 24 -2.62 9.62 -2.58
CA ILE A 24 -4.06 9.40 -2.54
C ILE A 24 -4.75 10.37 -3.49
N VAL A 25 -5.59 9.84 -4.37
CA VAL A 25 -6.43 10.64 -5.29
C VAL A 25 -7.91 10.51 -4.96
N LEU A 26 -8.30 9.41 -4.34
CA LEU A 26 -9.68 9.12 -3.96
C LEU A 26 -9.69 8.24 -2.71
N ALA A 27 -10.64 8.50 -1.82
CA ALA A 27 -10.90 7.67 -0.65
C ALA A 27 -12.37 7.23 -0.64
N GLY A 28 -12.61 6.06 -0.06
CA GLY A 28 -13.95 5.55 0.21
C GLY A 28 -14.65 6.40 1.29
N PRO A 29 -15.98 6.32 1.37
CA PRO A 29 -16.77 7.15 2.29
C PRO A 29 -16.78 6.66 3.75
N ASN A 30 -16.13 5.53 4.06
CA ASN A 30 -16.24 4.85 5.37
C ASN A 30 -14.95 4.91 6.17
N ASN A 31 -14.18 5.98 6.01
CA ASN A 31 -12.95 6.18 6.73
C ASN A 31 -13.23 6.77 8.12
N ASP A 32 -12.76 6.09 9.17
CA ASP A 32 -12.86 6.58 10.55
C ASP A 32 -11.99 7.82 10.78
N PHE A 33 -10.92 7.97 9.98
CA PHE A 33 -9.94 9.04 10.07
C PHE A 33 -9.58 9.60 8.69
N PRO A 34 -9.21 10.88 8.60
CA PRO A 34 -8.72 11.45 7.35
C PRO A 34 -7.40 10.78 6.93
N TYR A 35 -7.23 10.67 5.61
CA TYR A 35 -5.99 10.25 4.97
C TYR A 35 -5.17 11.47 4.58
N ASP A 36 -3.86 11.34 4.71
CA ASP A 36 -2.92 12.30 4.17
C ASP A 36 -2.89 12.20 2.64
N PRO A 37 -2.51 13.27 1.92
CA PRO A 37 -2.35 13.23 0.47
C PRO A 37 -1.33 12.18 -0.01
N GLN A 38 -0.41 11.79 0.87
CA GLN A 38 0.55 10.72 0.66
C GLN A 38 0.53 9.81 1.89
N GLU A 39 0.30 8.53 1.67
CA GLU A 39 0.23 7.51 2.72
C GLU A 39 1.27 6.43 2.49
N ARG A 40 1.74 5.83 3.58
CA ARG A 40 2.55 4.62 3.55
C ARG A 40 1.65 3.42 3.70
N VAL A 41 1.75 2.49 2.75
CA VAL A 41 0.94 1.28 2.71
C VAL A 41 1.85 0.07 2.83
N ARG A 42 1.45 -0.88 3.67
CA ARG A 42 2.01 -2.21 3.77
C ARG A 42 0.93 -3.21 3.37
N ILE A 43 1.27 -4.07 2.42
CA ILE A 43 0.41 -5.18 2.02
C ILE A 43 0.49 -6.22 3.14
N ASP A 44 -0.64 -6.83 3.49
CA ASP A 44 -0.72 -7.92 4.47
C ASP A 44 -0.13 -9.24 3.92
N GLN A 45 1.16 -9.18 3.55
CA GLN A 45 1.97 -10.28 3.07
C GLN A 45 3.33 -10.22 3.77
N SER A 46 3.81 -11.37 4.21
CA SER A 46 5.16 -11.49 4.75
C SER A 46 6.19 -11.32 3.62
N SER A 47 7.08 -10.34 3.76
CA SER A 47 8.23 -10.16 2.87
C SER A 47 9.52 -10.57 3.60
N PRO A 48 10.49 -11.20 2.91
CA PRO A 48 11.83 -11.36 3.45
C PRO A 48 12.48 -10.01 3.81
N PRO A 49 13.43 -9.97 4.75
CA PRO A 49 14.14 -8.74 5.11
C PRO A 49 14.93 -8.19 3.92
N LEU A 50 14.90 -6.86 3.74
CA LEU A 50 15.56 -6.16 2.63
C LEU A 50 17.08 -6.42 2.55
N GLU A 51 17.73 -6.71 3.67
CA GLU A 51 19.17 -7.01 3.75
C GLU A 51 19.55 -8.37 3.14
N THR A 52 18.57 -9.18 2.75
CA THR A 52 18.77 -10.47 2.09
C THR A 52 18.56 -10.35 0.59
N GLU A 53 19.24 -11.18 -0.20
CA GLU A 53 19.04 -11.27 -1.66
C GLU A 53 17.55 -11.48 -2.01
N SER A 54 16.85 -12.33 -1.26
CA SER A 54 15.42 -12.56 -1.44
C SER A 54 14.55 -11.33 -1.14
N GLY A 55 14.95 -10.48 -0.20
CA GLY A 55 14.25 -9.24 0.12
C GLY A 55 14.40 -8.19 -0.98
N GLU A 56 15.61 -8.05 -1.53
CA GLU A 56 15.85 -7.16 -2.67
C GLU A 56 15.12 -7.63 -3.92
N GLU A 57 15.10 -8.94 -4.20
CA GLU A 57 14.28 -9.49 -5.28
C GLU A 57 12.78 -9.22 -5.09
N ALA A 58 12.26 -9.36 -3.86
CA ALA A 58 10.87 -9.09 -3.56
C ALA A 58 10.54 -7.60 -3.78
N ARG A 59 11.43 -6.69 -3.35
CA ARG A 59 11.32 -5.26 -3.60
C ARG A 59 11.27 -4.95 -5.09
N LEU A 60 12.20 -5.50 -5.87
CA LEU A 60 12.27 -5.28 -7.33
C LEU A 60 11.02 -5.82 -8.04
N LYS A 61 10.51 -6.98 -7.63
CA LYS A 61 9.25 -7.55 -8.17
C LYS A 61 8.08 -6.63 -7.87
N LEU A 62 7.95 -6.15 -6.63
CA LEU A 62 6.87 -5.24 -6.23
C LEU A 62 6.98 -3.90 -6.97
N GLU A 63 8.19 -3.37 -7.10
CA GLU A 63 8.47 -2.14 -7.85
C GLU A 63 8.08 -2.27 -9.32
N ALA A 64 8.47 -3.36 -9.99
CA ALA A 64 8.07 -3.62 -11.38
C ALA A 64 6.54 -3.78 -11.54
N LEU A 65 5.86 -4.31 -10.52
CA LEU A 65 4.42 -4.51 -10.55
C LEU A 65 3.63 -3.22 -10.32
N LEU A 66 4.06 -2.37 -9.38
CA LEU A 66 3.23 -1.29 -8.84
C LEU A 66 3.75 0.11 -9.14
N LEU A 67 5.06 0.32 -9.31
CA LEU A 67 5.62 1.67 -9.40
C LEU A 67 4.98 2.47 -10.54
N GLY A 68 4.48 3.67 -10.21
CA GLY A 68 3.82 4.57 -11.15
C GLY A 68 2.40 4.15 -11.53
N LYS A 69 1.91 2.98 -11.09
CA LYS A 69 0.54 2.53 -11.35
C LYS A 69 -0.45 3.04 -10.31
N THR A 70 -1.72 3.07 -10.69
CA THR A 70 -2.82 3.34 -9.75
C THR A 70 -3.31 2.04 -9.13
N VAL A 71 -3.39 2.03 -7.81
CA VAL A 71 -3.87 0.89 -7.02
C VAL A 71 -5.03 1.32 -6.13
N ARG A 72 -5.91 0.38 -5.81
CA ARG A 72 -6.87 0.50 -4.72
C ARG A 72 -6.40 -0.36 -3.56
N CYS A 73 -6.39 0.22 -2.36
CA CYS A 73 -6.00 -0.45 -1.13
C CYS A 73 -7.22 -0.51 -0.21
N TYR A 74 -7.61 -1.71 0.22
CA TYR A 74 -8.67 -1.92 1.21
C TYR A 74 -8.04 -1.96 2.59
N ILE A 75 -8.46 -1.03 3.45
CA ILE A 75 -7.81 -0.76 4.73
C ILE A 75 -8.26 -1.78 5.77
N LYS A 76 -7.31 -2.48 6.38
CA LYS A 76 -7.54 -3.40 7.50
C LYS A 76 -7.28 -2.72 8.84
N SER A 77 -6.18 -2.00 8.93
CA SER A 77 -5.77 -1.27 10.13
C SER A 77 -4.74 -0.19 9.79
N ARG A 78 -4.48 0.69 10.76
CA ARG A 78 -3.36 1.63 10.76
C ARG A 78 -2.52 1.34 12.01
N ASP A 79 -1.21 1.18 11.85
CA ASP A 79 -0.31 0.94 12.97
C ASP A 79 0.11 2.24 13.69
N GLU A 80 0.85 2.11 14.78
CA GLU A 80 1.32 3.23 15.60
C GLU A 80 2.29 4.18 14.85
N GLU A 81 2.88 3.72 13.74
CA GLU A 81 3.76 4.50 12.86
C GLU A 81 2.99 5.17 11.71
N ASN A 82 1.65 5.13 11.73
CA ASN A 82 0.76 5.57 10.67
C ASN A 82 0.92 4.80 9.34
N VAL A 83 1.38 3.55 9.38
CA VAL A 83 1.39 2.68 8.20
C VAL A 83 0.03 2.00 8.06
N LEU A 84 -0.55 2.10 6.87
CA LEU A 84 -1.80 1.44 6.53
C LEU A 84 -1.54 -0.02 6.15
N LEU A 85 -2.16 -0.96 6.87
CA LEU A 85 -2.18 -2.37 6.50
C LEU A 85 -3.35 -2.62 5.56
N CYS A 86 -3.09 -3.18 4.37
CA CYS A 86 -4.11 -3.28 3.33
C CYS A 86 -4.03 -4.57 2.50
N ASP A 87 -5.16 -4.92 1.89
CA ASP A 87 -5.17 -5.72 0.66
C ASP A 87 -5.20 -4.79 -0.55
N ILE A 88 -4.59 -5.20 -1.67
CA ILE A 88 -4.47 -4.35 -2.86
C ILE A 88 -5.13 -4.98 -4.09
N ASP A 89 -5.82 -4.14 -4.86
CA ASP A 89 -6.30 -4.42 -6.21
C ASP A 89 -5.63 -3.48 -7.20
N LEU A 90 -5.06 -4.06 -8.26
CA LEU A 90 -4.55 -3.30 -9.40
C LEU A 90 -5.73 -2.82 -10.26
N ILE A 91 -5.81 -1.51 -10.47
CA ILE A 91 -6.76 -0.93 -11.41
C ILE A 91 -6.07 -0.86 -12.77
N MET A 92 -6.49 -1.73 -13.69
CA MET A 92 -6.04 -1.75 -15.09
C MET A 92 -6.73 -0.67 -15.93
#